data_AF-A0A0L1L790-F1
#
_entry.id   AF-A0A0L1L790-F1
#
_cell.length_a   1.000
_cell.length_b   1.000
_cell.length_c   1.000
_cell.angle_alpha   90.00
_cell.angle_beta   90.00
_cell.angle_gamma   90.00
#
_symmetry.space_group_name_H-M   'P 1'
#
loop_
_entity.id
_entity.type
_entity.pdbx_description
1 polymer ?
#
loop_
_entity_poly.entity_id
_entity_poly.type
_entity_poly.pdbx_seq_one_letter_code
_entity_poly.pdbx_strand_id
1 'polypeptide(L)'
;STNICGSDQHMVRGRTTAPAGLVLGHEITGEVIETGPDVEFIKVGDIVSVPFNISCGRCRNCKEGKTGICLNVNPDRPGSAYGYVDMGGWVGGQAEYVLVPYADWNLLRFP
;
A
#
# COMPACT_ATOMS: atom_id res chain seq x y z
N SER A 1 -2.83 7.72 11.31
CA SER A 1 -3.09 6.50 12.08
C SER A 1 -2.63 5.28 11.30
N THR A 2 -2.33 4.20 12.00
CA THR A 2 -2.08 2.89 11.39
C THR A 2 -2.71 1.82 12.29
N ASN A 3 -3.39 0.85 11.69
CA ASN A 3 -4.22 -0.11 12.44
C ASN A 3 -3.67 -1.54 12.37
N ILE A 4 -4.26 -2.44 13.16
CA ILE A 4 -3.99 -3.88 13.14
C ILE A 4 -5.19 -4.60 12.51
N CYS A 5 -4.92 -5.37 11.45
CA CYS A 5 -5.93 -6.12 10.74
C CYS A 5 -6.00 -7.59 11.19
N GLY A 6 -7.13 -8.25 10.95
CA GLY A 6 -7.25 -9.70 11.12
C GLY A 6 -6.30 -10.50 10.20
N SER A 7 -5.96 -9.95 9.03
CA SER A 7 -4.95 -10.50 8.11
C SER A 7 -3.54 -10.50 8.71
N ASP A 8 -3.15 -9.45 9.43
CA ASP A 8 -1.87 -9.42 10.16
C ASP A 8 -1.81 -10.55 11.19
N GLN A 9 -2.91 -10.77 11.91
CA GLN A 9 -3.03 -11.86 12.87
C GLN A 9 -2.83 -13.24 12.20
N HIS A 10 -3.32 -13.45 10.98
CA HIS A 10 -3.08 -14.70 10.26
C HIS A 10 -1.58 -14.91 9.96
N MET A 11 -0.86 -13.86 9.59
CA MET A 11 0.59 -13.91 9.35
C MET A 11 1.38 -14.16 10.64
N VAL A 12 1.09 -13.40 11.70
CA VAL A 12 1.76 -13.54 13.01
C VAL A 12 1.53 -14.91 13.64
N ARG A 13 0.36 -15.52 13.44
CA ARG A 13 0.05 -16.88 13.92
C ARG A 13 0.67 -18.00 13.07
N GLY A 14 1.53 -17.68 12.11
CA GLY A 14 2.21 -18.66 11.26
C GLY A 14 1.25 -19.43 10.34
N ARG A 15 0.14 -18.81 9.93
CA ARG A 15 -0.88 -19.44 9.07
C ARG A 15 -0.69 -19.11 7.59
N THR A 16 0.40 -18.44 7.25
CA THR A 16 0.79 -18.05 5.90
C THR A 16 2.30 -18.29 5.71
N THR A 17 2.81 -17.97 4.52
CA THR A 17 4.23 -18.01 4.15
C THR A 17 5.00 -16.73 4.50
N ALA A 18 4.48 -15.89 5.41
CA ALA A 18 5.11 -14.62 5.76
C ALA A 18 6.53 -14.86 6.33
N PRO A 19 7.57 -14.18 5.80
CA PRO A 19 8.93 -14.36 6.29
C PRO A 19 9.13 -13.68 7.64
N ALA A 20 10.08 -14.18 8.43
CA ALA A 20 10.56 -13.47 9.61
C ALA A 20 11.17 -12.11 9.22
N GLY A 21 10.95 -11.09 10.04
CA GLY A 21 11.43 -9.72 9.76
C GLY A 21 10.55 -8.90 8.82
N LEU A 22 9.40 -9.42 8.38
CA LEU A 22 8.41 -8.65 7.63
C LEU A 22 7.89 -7.48 8.49
N VAL A 23 8.01 -6.25 7.98
CA VAL A 23 7.35 -5.07 8.56
C VAL A 23 5.88 -5.12 8.17
N LEU A 24 4.99 -5.19 9.17
CA LEU A 24 3.54 -5.38 8.98
C LEU A 24 2.79 -4.06 8.76
N GLY A 25 1.51 -4.18 8.41
CA GLY A 25 0.55 -3.08 8.39
C GLY A 25 0.19 -2.58 7.00
N HIS A 26 -1.11 -2.49 6.75
CA HIS A 26 -1.69 -2.06 5.46
C HIS A 26 -2.96 -1.22 5.63
N GLU A 27 -3.18 -0.67 6.82
CA GLU A 27 -4.33 0.17 7.15
C GLU A 27 -3.82 1.55 7.56
N ILE A 28 -3.48 2.39 6.56
CA ILE A 28 -2.68 3.59 6.76
C ILE A 28 -3.50 4.85 6.49
N THR A 29 -3.36 5.83 7.36
CA THR A 29 -3.78 7.22 7.14
C THR A 29 -2.64 8.10 7.65
N GLY A 30 -2.22 9.10 6.87
CA GLY A 30 -1.03 9.89 7.21
C GLY A 30 -1.08 11.30 6.68
N GLU A 31 -0.09 12.09 7.09
CA GLU A 31 0.22 13.39 6.50
C GLU A 31 1.36 13.21 5.50
N VAL A 32 1.24 13.84 4.33
CA VAL A 32 2.29 13.81 3.32
C VAL A 32 3.44 14.71 3.74
N ILE A 33 4.63 14.16 3.95
CA ILE A 33 5.82 14.93 4.34
C ILE A 33 6.81 15.15 3.19
N GLU A 34 6.73 14.32 2.13
CA GLU A 34 7.61 14.36 0.97
C GLU A 34 6.86 13.83 -0.26
N THR A 35 7.14 14.39 -1.44
CA THR A 35 6.60 13.91 -2.72
C THR A 35 7.71 13.77 -3.76
N GLY A 36 7.53 12.80 -4.67
CA GLY A 36 8.37 12.69 -5.86
C GLY A 36 7.99 13.72 -6.94
N PRO A 37 8.82 13.90 -7.98
CA PRO A 37 8.59 14.88 -9.04
C PRO A 37 7.41 14.55 -9.98
N ASP A 38 6.92 13.30 -9.99
CA ASP A 38 5.78 12.81 -10.79
C ASP A 38 4.49 12.73 -9.94
N VAL A 39 4.34 13.62 -8.95
CA VAL A 39 3.16 13.74 -8.09
C VAL A 39 2.54 15.12 -8.31
N GLU A 40 1.39 15.16 -8.94
CA GLU A 40 0.72 16.38 -9.42
C GLU A 40 -0.46 16.80 -8.54
N PHE A 41 -1.17 15.86 -7.91
CA PHE A 41 -2.45 16.12 -7.22
C PHE A 41 -2.32 16.14 -5.69
N ILE A 42 -1.27 15.54 -5.16
CA ILE A 42 -0.99 15.43 -3.72
C ILE A 42 0.13 16.39 -3.33
N LYS A 43 -0.01 17.05 -2.17
CA LYS A 43 0.94 18.05 -1.68
C LYS A 43 1.44 17.71 -0.28
N VAL A 44 2.65 18.17 0.04
CA VAL A 44 3.15 18.17 1.43
C VAL A 44 2.15 18.90 2.33
N GLY A 45 1.82 18.29 3.47
CA GLY A 45 0.80 18.73 4.41
C GLY A 45 -0.60 18.15 4.16
N ASP A 46 -0.86 17.53 3.01
CA ASP A 46 -2.16 16.88 2.77
C ASP A 46 -2.35 15.69 3.73
N ILE A 47 -3.51 15.61 4.37
CA ILE A 47 -3.94 14.43 5.11
C ILE A 47 -4.60 13.46 4.14
N VAL A 48 -4.11 12.22 4.10
CA VAL A 48 -4.51 11.22 3.11
C VAL A 48 -4.84 9.88 3.77
N SER A 49 -5.86 9.23 3.22
CA SER A 49 -6.11 7.80 3.42
C SER A 49 -5.40 6.99 2.32
N VAL A 50 -4.80 5.88 2.70
CA VAL A 50 -4.09 4.98 1.80
C VAL A 50 -4.89 3.69 1.65
N PRO A 51 -5.39 3.35 0.46
CA PRO A 51 -5.94 2.03 0.18
C PRO A 51 -4.89 0.95 0.46
N PHE A 52 -5.29 -0.16 1.07
CA PHE A 52 -4.36 -1.26 1.40
C PHE A 52 -3.74 -1.87 0.13
N ASN A 53 -4.48 -1.89 -0.99
CA ASN A 53 -4.00 -2.37 -2.26
C ASN A 53 -3.03 -1.38 -2.89
N ILE A 54 -1.86 -1.85 -3.29
CA ILE A 54 -0.94 -1.08 -4.10
C ILE A 54 -1.33 -1.26 -5.57
N SER A 55 -1.55 -0.17 -6.28
CA SER A 55 -1.96 -0.23 -7.68
C SER A 55 -1.34 0.88 -8.50
N CYS A 56 -1.01 0.61 -9.77
CA CYS A 56 -0.19 1.50 -10.58
C CYS A 56 -0.96 2.57 -11.37
N GLY A 57 -2.30 2.47 -11.47
CA GLY A 57 -3.13 3.32 -12.35
C GLY A 57 -2.89 3.15 -13.85
N ARG A 58 -1.91 2.34 -14.27
CA ARG A 58 -1.36 2.33 -15.64
C ARG A 58 -1.62 1.03 -16.41
N CYS A 59 -1.82 -0.10 -15.71
CA CYS A 59 -2.09 -1.40 -16.34
C CYS A 59 -3.57 -1.59 -16.69
N ARG A 60 -3.89 -2.62 -17.49
CA ARG A 60 -5.27 -2.97 -17.88
C ARG A 60 -6.21 -3.10 -16.68
N ASN A 61 -5.79 -3.83 -15.64
CA ASN A 61 -6.63 -4.07 -14.47
C ASN A 61 -6.94 -2.77 -13.72
N CYS A 62 -5.96 -1.88 -13.56
CA CYS A 62 -6.20 -0.56 -12.94
C CYS A 62 -7.17 0.28 -13.78
N LYS A 63 -7.00 0.31 -15.11
CA LYS A 63 -7.89 1.05 -16.02
C LYS A 63 -9.32 0.52 -16.03
N GLU A 64 -9.51 -0.77 -15.73
CA GLU A 64 -10.82 -1.41 -15.56
C GLU A 64 -11.35 -1.32 -14.10
N GLY A 65 -10.69 -0.59 -13.21
CA GLY A 65 -11.10 -0.44 -11.80
C GLY A 65 -10.79 -1.65 -10.90
N LYS A 66 -10.09 -2.66 -11.42
CA LYS A 66 -9.69 -3.89 -10.69
C LYS A 66 -8.37 -3.67 -9.94
N THR A 67 -8.34 -2.70 -9.03
CA THR A 67 -7.13 -2.21 -8.35
C THR A 67 -6.46 -3.27 -7.46
N GLY A 68 -7.22 -4.16 -6.82
CA GLY A 68 -6.71 -5.24 -5.97
C GLY A 68 -5.90 -6.32 -6.70
N ILE A 69 -5.92 -6.33 -8.03
CA ILE A 69 -5.18 -7.28 -8.87
C ILE A 69 -4.34 -6.56 -9.92
N CYS A 70 -3.67 -5.47 -9.54
CA CYS A 70 -2.77 -4.73 -10.41
C CYS A 70 -1.65 -5.62 -10.99
N LEU A 71 -1.32 -5.44 -12.27
CA LEU A 71 -0.37 -6.30 -13.00
C LEU A 71 1.10 -5.91 -12.85
N ASN A 72 1.42 -4.72 -12.31
CA ASN A 72 2.76 -4.13 -12.41
C ASN A 72 3.52 -3.99 -11.09
N VAL A 73 2.88 -4.30 -9.97
CA VAL A 73 3.33 -3.90 -8.62
C VAL A 73 3.82 -5.07 -7.77
N ASN A 74 3.74 -6.28 -8.33
CA ASN A 74 4.19 -7.51 -7.71
C ASN A 74 4.78 -8.39 -8.83
N PRO A 75 6.07 -8.78 -8.74
CA PRO A 75 6.73 -9.57 -9.79
C PRO A 75 6.21 -11.01 -9.86
N ASP A 76 5.62 -11.53 -8.79
CA ASP A 76 5.26 -12.94 -8.70
C ASP A 76 3.83 -13.23 -9.20
N ARG A 77 2.89 -12.28 -9.04
CA ARG A 77 1.47 -12.42 -9.40
C ARG A 77 0.73 -11.07 -9.43
N PRO A 78 -0.45 -10.96 -10.05
CA PRO A 78 -1.30 -9.78 -9.94
C PRO A 78 -1.73 -9.49 -8.50
N GLY A 79 -1.73 -8.21 -8.12
CA GLY A 79 -2.12 -7.74 -6.79
C GLY A 79 -0.94 -7.51 -5.87
N SER A 80 -1.04 -6.49 -5.02
CA SER A 80 -0.01 -6.09 -4.07
C SER A 80 -0.63 -5.32 -2.90
N ALA A 81 0.05 -5.31 -1.77
CA ALA A 81 -0.35 -4.69 -0.52
C ALA A 81 0.88 -4.46 0.37
N TYR A 82 0.80 -3.47 1.26
CA TYR A 82 1.87 -3.14 2.20
C TYR A 82 2.02 -4.23 3.28
N GLY A 83 3.26 -4.62 3.60
CA GLY A 83 3.54 -5.49 4.75
C GLY A 83 2.80 -6.82 4.74
N TYR A 84 2.56 -7.38 3.55
CA TYR A 84 1.69 -8.54 3.36
C TYR A 84 2.43 -9.65 2.60
N VAL A 85 2.20 -10.90 3.01
CA VAL A 85 2.74 -12.11 2.37
C VAL A 85 2.30 -12.23 0.90
N ASP A 86 3.20 -12.69 0.01
CA ASP A 86 2.93 -12.90 -1.43
C ASP A 86 2.52 -11.64 -2.22
N MET A 87 2.70 -10.44 -1.64
CA MET A 87 2.18 -9.18 -2.17
C MET A 87 3.27 -8.20 -2.63
N GLY A 88 4.33 -8.71 -3.25
CA GLY A 88 5.32 -7.88 -3.95
C GLY A 88 6.38 -7.21 -3.06
N GLY A 89 6.44 -7.56 -1.77
CA GLY A 89 7.53 -7.15 -0.88
C GLY A 89 7.52 -5.67 -0.45
N TRP A 90 6.40 -4.98 -0.58
CA TRP A 90 6.27 -3.59 -0.14
C TRP A 90 6.28 -3.51 1.39
N VAL A 91 7.04 -2.55 1.93
CA VAL A 91 7.18 -2.36 3.38
C VAL A 91 5.84 -1.93 3.99
N GLY A 92 5.48 -2.54 5.13
CA GLY A 92 4.26 -2.25 5.86
C GLY A 92 4.27 -0.89 6.57
N GLY A 93 3.08 -0.39 6.87
CA GLY A 93 2.87 0.93 7.47
C GLY A 93 2.50 0.92 8.96
N GLN A 94 2.62 -0.18 9.70
CA GLN A 94 2.63 -0.14 11.18
C GLN A 94 3.97 0.45 11.67
N ALA A 95 4.19 1.71 11.34
CA ALA A 95 5.46 2.43 11.46
C ALA A 95 5.23 3.93 11.62
N GLU A 96 6.31 4.68 11.91
CA GLU A 96 6.30 6.14 11.98
C GLU A 96 6.21 6.79 10.58
N TYR A 97 6.81 6.16 9.58
CA TYR A 97 6.83 6.61 8.18
C TYR A 97 6.64 5.43 7.23
N VAL A 98 6.06 5.67 6.05
CA VAL A 98 5.86 4.66 5.01
C VAL A 98 5.85 5.31 3.63
N LEU A 99 6.41 4.61 2.63
CA LEU A 99 6.36 5.00 1.23
C LEU A 99 5.03 4.57 0.60
N VAL A 100 4.34 5.49 -0.09
CA VAL A 100 3.19 5.18 -0.93
C VAL A 100 3.53 5.41 -2.41
N PRO A 101 3.63 4.37 -3.24
CA PRO A 101 3.89 4.53 -4.66
C PRO A 101 2.62 4.99 -5.40
N TYR A 102 2.80 5.64 -6.55
CA TYR A 102 1.70 6.13 -7.40
C TYR A 102 0.69 6.98 -6.61
N ALA A 103 1.20 7.96 -5.85
CA ALA A 103 0.45 8.80 -4.92
C ALA A 103 -0.83 9.38 -5.55
N ASP A 104 -0.71 9.98 -6.72
CA ASP A 104 -1.82 10.56 -7.49
C ASP A 104 -2.95 9.59 -7.84
N TRP A 105 -2.65 8.30 -7.90
CA TRP A 105 -3.63 7.27 -8.21
C TRP A 105 -4.22 6.63 -6.94
N ASN A 106 -3.38 6.37 -5.93
CA ASN A 106 -3.82 5.62 -4.76
C ASN A 106 -4.40 6.51 -3.65
N LEU A 107 -3.85 7.70 -3.41
CA LEU A 107 -4.17 8.47 -2.22
C LEU A 107 -5.55 9.12 -2.32
N LEU A 108 -6.33 8.96 -1.25
CA LEU A 108 -7.56 9.71 -1.03
C LEU A 108 -7.26 10.85 -0.07
N ARG A 109 -7.18 12.08 -0.58
CA ARG A 109 -7.04 13.28 0.25
C ARG A 109 -8.32 13.52 1.05
N PHE A 110 -8.18 13.79 2.35
CA PHE A 110 -9.29 14.19 3.20
C PHE A 110 -9.69 15.66 2.98
N PRO A 111 -10.94 16.04 3.29
CA PRO A 111 -11.37 17.43 3.28
C PRO A 111 -10.55 18.34 4.18
#